data_AF-A0A8C4Q8G4-F1
#
_entry.id   AF-A0A8C4Q8G4-F1
#
_cell.length_a   1.000
_cell.length_b   1.000
_cell.length_c   1.000
_cell.angle_alpha   90.00
_cell.angle_beta   90.00
_cell.angle_gamma   90.00
#
_symmetry.space_group_name_H-M   'P 1'
#
loop_
_entity.id
_entity.type
_entity.pdbx_description
1 polymer ?
#
loop_
_entity_poly.entity_id
_entity_poly.type
_entity_poly.pdbx_seq_one_letter_code
_entity_poly.pdbx_strand_id
1 'polypeptide(L)'
;MWVPVFTLRKLFELLLPVLICVSRNHCWNSEVSFCPHWTPPPPPAARATMDDERVDSCSFSCPHDVHTVHLSLKLRVHFETHVVHGVVRLSLLAVRDTPSVVLDTKGLQIKTVTASNGPASFSVRPAHAALGSALEITLSSALKRDDTVEVKIEYETSPSALALQWLTPEQTAGKKFPYLFSQCQAIHCRCMVPCQDTPSVKSTYDAQVSVPNGMVALMSAIRDGSDPDPDDALRTVFKFKQPVLIPSYLLALVVGALESRKIGPRSYVWSEKDMVDKAAFEFAETEKILQVAESLVGKYVWCSYDLLILPPSFPYGGMENPCITFVTPTLIAGDRSLAGVVAHEIAHSWTGNLVTNNNWEHFWLNEGHTMYLERLICGKMLGEPLRQLEAIEGWNRLKDSVKVFGEQNPLTNLIPNLDGIDPDDAFSSVPYEKGFGLLLHLEQLLGGQEVFVGFVKSYIDKFAYQSVTSEDWKNHLYEYFKDKNHLLENVDWKGWFYSPGMPPVQPKYDTSLADACLKLVDQWIKSLTSVQLVLLRPSDQAVRPALLVPRSVPWVQVSLNLFFHCIEIAFFHFLFALPFLLKQCLPIIRICHKFGVFFFTGHKPQGTYRPFFPLKQCTTFDIRNLFQERIPHE
;
A
#
# COMPACT_ATOMS: atom_id res chain seq x y z
N MET A 1 -49.03 36.20 -28.07
CA MET A 1 -48.25 34.94 -28.20
C MET A 1 -47.74 34.56 -26.82
N TRP A 2 -48.19 33.42 -26.28
CA TRP A 2 -47.72 32.90 -24.99
C TRP A 2 -46.91 31.63 -25.24
N VAL A 3 -45.62 31.63 -24.90
CA VAL A 3 -44.80 30.40 -24.86
C VAL A 3 -45.10 29.68 -23.54
N PRO A 4 -45.34 28.36 -23.51
CA PRO A 4 -45.71 27.68 -22.27
C PRO A 4 -44.58 27.68 -21.23
N VAL A 5 -44.93 27.96 -19.98
CA VAL A 5 -44.01 27.94 -18.81
C VAL A 5 -43.31 26.58 -18.64
N PHE A 6 -43.89 25.51 -19.17
CA PHE A 6 -43.28 24.17 -19.21
C PHE A 6 -41.94 24.09 -19.95
N THR A 7 -41.73 24.90 -21.00
CA THR A 7 -40.49 24.85 -21.79
C THR A 7 -39.30 25.45 -21.02
N LEU A 8 -39.55 26.53 -20.27
CA LEU A 8 -38.54 27.17 -19.40
C LEU A 8 -38.13 26.28 -18.24
N ARG A 9 -39.06 25.52 -17.64
CA ARG A 9 -38.75 24.61 -16.53
C ARG A 9 -37.86 23.45 -16.97
N LYS A 10 -38.11 22.87 -18.15
CA LYS A 10 -37.21 21.86 -18.75
C LYS A 10 -35.85 22.45 -19.14
N LEU A 11 -35.80 23.68 -19.65
CA LEU A 11 -34.52 24.36 -19.90
C LEU A 11 -33.72 24.54 -18.60
N PHE A 12 -34.38 24.92 -17.51
CA PHE A 12 -33.76 25.02 -16.19
C PHE A 12 -33.28 23.65 -15.68
N GLU A 13 -34.06 22.58 -15.78
CA GLU A 13 -33.62 21.23 -15.37
C GLU A 13 -32.47 20.67 -16.22
N LEU A 14 -32.33 21.09 -17.48
CA LEU A 14 -31.19 20.77 -18.35
C LEU A 14 -29.95 21.65 -18.09
N LEU A 15 -30.14 22.91 -17.70
CA LEU A 15 -29.04 23.86 -17.44
C LEU A 15 -28.54 23.82 -15.98
N LEU A 16 -29.35 23.38 -15.02
CA LEU A 16 -28.96 23.31 -13.60
C LEU A 16 -27.77 22.37 -13.36
N PRO A 17 -27.67 21.17 -13.98
CA PRO A 17 -26.48 20.33 -13.88
C PRO A 17 -25.23 21.03 -14.45
N VAL A 18 -25.37 21.74 -15.56
CA VAL A 18 -24.27 22.48 -16.22
C VAL A 18 -23.80 23.64 -15.35
N LEU A 19 -24.71 24.44 -14.81
CA LEU A 19 -24.42 25.56 -13.89
C LEU A 19 -23.83 25.07 -12.56
N ILE A 20 -24.30 23.93 -12.03
CA ILE A 20 -23.73 23.32 -10.83
C ILE A 20 -22.29 22.82 -11.11
N CYS A 21 -22.03 22.19 -12.26
CA CYS A 21 -20.66 21.85 -12.67
C CYS A 21 -19.76 23.09 -12.77
N VAL A 22 -20.20 24.16 -13.44
CA VAL A 22 -19.44 25.42 -13.55
C VAL A 22 -19.16 26.05 -12.18
N SER A 23 -20.13 26.03 -11.25
CA SER A 23 -19.94 26.52 -9.88
C SER A 23 -19.06 25.63 -9.00
N ARG A 24 -18.98 24.31 -9.27
CA ARG A 24 -18.11 23.37 -8.54
C ARG A 24 -16.66 23.46 -9.02
N ASN A 25 -16.43 23.69 -10.31
CA ASN A 25 -15.09 23.96 -10.84
C ASN A 25 -14.46 25.23 -10.22
N HIS A 26 -15.27 26.21 -9.77
CA HIS A 26 -14.73 27.36 -9.02
C HIS A 26 -14.04 26.98 -7.70
N CYS A 27 -14.36 25.84 -7.09
CA CYS A 27 -13.70 25.39 -5.86
C CYS A 27 -12.31 24.77 -6.11
N TRP A 28 -11.97 24.46 -7.38
CA TRP A 28 -10.62 24.04 -7.79
C TRP A 28 -9.73 25.25 -8.12
N ASN A 29 -10.31 26.34 -8.63
CA ASN A 29 -9.56 27.48 -9.17
C ASN A 29 -9.17 28.57 -8.16
N SER A 30 -9.63 28.51 -6.89
CA SER A 30 -9.46 29.62 -5.94
C SER A 30 -8.25 29.53 -4.99
N GLU A 31 -7.50 28.42 -4.96
CA GLU A 31 -6.32 28.24 -4.07
C GLU A 31 -5.10 27.64 -4.81
N VAL A 32 -4.85 28.02 -6.08
CA VAL A 32 -3.73 27.51 -6.91
C VAL A 32 -2.38 28.16 -6.57
N SER A 33 -2.09 28.28 -5.27
CA SER A 33 -0.74 28.61 -4.76
C SER A 33 -0.56 28.00 -3.37
N PHE A 34 -0.56 26.67 -3.30
CA PHE A 34 -0.02 25.98 -2.13
C PHE A 34 1.45 26.40 -2.00
N CYS A 35 1.81 26.96 -0.84
CA CYS A 35 3.15 27.43 -0.51
C CYS A 35 3.70 28.61 -1.38
N PRO A 36 3.14 29.84 -1.31
CA PRO A 36 3.63 31.01 -2.08
C PRO A 36 5.05 31.49 -1.71
N HIS A 37 5.67 30.89 -0.68
CA HIS A 37 7.05 31.15 -0.26
C HIS A 37 7.93 29.89 -0.28
N TRP A 38 7.44 28.78 -0.84
CA TRP A 38 8.26 27.60 -1.06
C TRP A 38 8.89 27.65 -2.45
N THR A 39 10.19 27.47 -2.48
CA THR A 39 10.95 27.17 -3.69
C THR A 39 11.31 25.70 -3.65
N PRO A 40 11.20 24.94 -4.75
CA PRO A 40 11.76 23.60 -4.80
C PRO A 40 13.26 23.67 -4.47
N PRO A 41 13.83 22.62 -3.84
CA PRO A 41 15.27 22.53 -3.67
C PRO A 41 15.95 22.61 -5.04
N PRO A 42 17.16 23.21 -5.14
CA PRO A 42 17.90 23.18 -6.39
C PRO A 42 18.15 21.71 -6.79
N PRO A 43 18.18 21.39 -8.10
CA PRO A 43 18.63 20.08 -8.54
C PRO A 43 19.98 19.77 -7.90
N PRO A 44 20.21 18.56 -7.37
CA PRO A 44 21.54 18.18 -6.91
C PRO A 44 22.56 18.44 -8.01
N ALA A 45 23.76 18.91 -7.64
CA ALA A 45 24.85 18.96 -8.60
C ALA A 45 25.03 17.56 -9.19
N ALA A 46 25.03 17.45 -10.53
CA ALA A 46 25.11 16.17 -11.22
C ALA A 46 26.47 15.50 -10.98
N ARG A 47 26.61 14.81 -9.84
CA ARG A 47 27.68 13.90 -9.42
C ARG A 47 27.40 13.37 -8.01
N ALA A 48 26.74 12.21 -7.94
CA ALA A 48 27.44 11.07 -7.39
C ALA A 48 27.98 10.28 -8.59
N THR A 49 29.23 9.83 -8.54
CA THR A 49 29.78 8.94 -9.58
C THR A 49 29.09 7.58 -9.48
N MET A 50 28.13 7.31 -10.36
CA MET A 50 27.67 5.94 -10.64
C MET A 50 28.73 5.18 -11.47
N ASP A 51 29.96 5.14 -10.95
CA ASP A 51 30.99 4.18 -11.38
C ASP A 51 30.77 2.81 -10.69
N ASP A 52 29.88 2.75 -9.69
CA ASP A 52 29.54 1.55 -8.95
C ASP A 52 28.57 0.64 -9.73
N GLU A 53 28.95 -0.63 -9.91
CA GLU A 53 28.16 -1.67 -10.60
C GLU A 53 27.03 -2.21 -9.71
N ARG A 54 26.31 -1.31 -9.03
CA ARG A 54 25.17 -1.63 -8.17
C ARG A 54 23.96 -2.06 -9.01
N VAL A 55 23.89 -3.35 -9.29
CA VAL A 55 22.77 -3.99 -9.98
C VAL A 55 21.57 -4.09 -9.03
N ASP A 56 20.41 -3.64 -9.51
CA ASP A 56 19.12 -3.97 -8.92
C ASP A 56 18.57 -5.21 -9.63
N SER A 57 18.61 -6.37 -8.97
CA SER A 57 18.13 -7.65 -9.50
C SER A 57 16.64 -7.64 -9.85
N CYS A 58 15.89 -6.63 -9.38
CA CYS A 58 14.46 -6.48 -9.64
C CYS A 58 14.15 -5.63 -10.89
N SER A 59 15.16 -5.12 -11.61
CA SER A 59 15.01 -4.25 -12.79
C SER A 59 15.84 -4.77 -13.97
N PHE A 60 15.31 -4.64 -15.19
CA PHE A 60 16.05 -4.89 -16.43
C PHE A 60 16.80 -3.66 -16.93
N SER A 61 16.53 -2.48 -16.39
CA SER A 61 17.14 -1.23 -16.84
C SER A 61 18.60 -1.09 -16.40
N CYS A 62 19.39 -0.34 -17.19
CA CYS A 62 20.82 -0.10 -16.96
C CYS A 62 21.08 1.36 -16.55
N PRO A 63 20.81 1.77 -15.29
CA PRO A 63 21.00 3.16 -14.84
C PRO A 63 22.46 3.63 -14.89
N HIS A 64 23.42 2.70 -14.88
CA HIS A 64 24.85 2.94 -15.04
C HIS A 64 25.27 3.31 -16.47
N ASP A 65 24.42 3.05 -17.48
CA ASP A 65 24.65 3.48 -18.87
C ASP A 65 23.92 4.79 -19.17
N VAL A 66 22.65 4.86 -18.77
CA VAL A 66 21.75 6.00 -19.01
C VAL A 66 20.72 6.10 -17.89
N HIS A 67 20.49 7.30 -17.36
CA HIS A 67 19.50 7.52 -16.29
C HIS A 67 18.43 8.55 -16.68
N THR A 68 17.23 8.37 -16.15
CA THR A 68 16.09 9.26 -16.34
C THR A 68 16.20 10.44 -15.38
N VAL A 69 16.24 11.67 -15.91
CA VAL A 69 16.26 12.91 -15.09
C VAL A 69 14.87 13.51 -14.92
N HIS A 70 13.98 13.32 -15.89
CA HIS A 70 12.64 13.89 -15.88
C HIS A 70 11.64 13.05 -16.70
N LEU A 71 10.39 12.98 -16.24
CA LEU A 71 9.26 12.41 -16.97
C LEU A 71 8.19 13.48 -17.22
N SER A 72 7.76 13.68 -18.48
CA SER A 72 6.50 14.37 -18.77
C SER A 72 5.45 13.36 -19.21
N LEU A 73 4.33 13.32 -18.48
CA LEU A 73 3.26 12.34 -18.66
C LEU A 73 1.99 12.98 -19.23
N LYS A 74 1.40 12.34 -20.25
CA LYS A 74 0.02 12.59 -20.66
C LYS A 74 -0.77 11.31 -20.56
N LEU A 75 -1.72 11.28 -19.63
CA LEU A 75 -2.51 10.11 -19.28
C LEU A 75 -3.99 10.36 -19.59
N ARG A 76 -4.68 9.37 -20.15
CA ARG A 76 -6.13 9.41 -20.41
C ARG A 76 -6.78 8.15 -19.87
N VAL A 77 -7.64 8.32 -18.87
CA VAL A 77 -8.22 7.22 -18.07
C VAL A 77 -9.55 6.76 -18.66
N HIS A 78 -9.64 5.49 -19.07
CA HIS A 78 -10.83 4.88 -19.67
C HIS A 78 -11.43 3.84 -18.72
N PHE A 79 -12.51 4.21 -18.01
CA PHE A 79 -13.20 3.33 -17.07
C PHE A 79 -13.99 2.22 -17.76
N GLU A 80 -14.43 2.43 -19.00
CA GLU A 80 -15.23 1.48 -19.76
C GLU A 80 -14.41 0.25 -20.21
N THR A 81 -13.09 0.42 -20.34
CA THR A 81 -12.14 -0.61 -20.77
C THR A 81 -11.12 -0.99 -19.70
N HIS A 82 -11.09 -0.29 -18.57
CA HIS A 82 -10.05 -0.38 -17.53
C HIS A 82 -8.63 -0.14 -18.06
N VAL A 83 -8.47 0.84 -18.96
CA VAL A 83 -7.18 1.17 -19.60
C VAL A 83 -6.80 2.62 -19.33
N VAL A 84 -5.51 2.86 -19.09
CA VAL A 84 -4.91 4.19 -19.21
C VAL A 84 -4.14 4.24 -20.53
N HIS A 85 -4.52 5.13 -21.43
CA HIS A 85 -3.68 5.50 -22.58
C HIS A 85 -2.63 6.50 -22.10
N GLY A 86 -1.36 6.24 -22.41
CA GLY A 86 -0.24 7.02 -21.93
C GLY A 86 0.67 7.49 -23.05
N VAL A 87 1.16 8.72 -22.90
CA VAL A 87 2.36 9.20 -23.57
C VAL A 87 3.34 9.62 -22.49
N VAL A 88 4.51 8.98 -22.45
CA VAL A 88 5.62 9.39 -21.59
C VAL A 88 6.72 9.98 -22.45
N ARG A 89 7.29 11.11 -22.00
CA ARG A 89 8.56 11.65 -22.50
C ARG A 89 9.59 11.50 -21.39
N LEU A 90 10.58 10.66 -21.62
CA LEU A 90 11.71 10.46 -20.74
C LEU A 90 12.84 11.38 -21.19
N SER A 91 13.23 12.33 -20.35
CA SER A 91 14.51 13.02 -20.50
C SER A 91 15.59 12.14 -19.88
N LEU A 92 16.55 11.73 -20.70
CA LEU A 92 17.59 10.79 -20.35
C LEU A 92 18.98 11.45 -20.43
N LEU A 93 19.87 11.12 -19.50
CA LEU A 93 21.27 11.55 -19.46
C LEU A 93 22.17 10.32 -19.50
N ALA A 94 23.06 10.26 -20.49
CA ALA A 94 24.03 9.18 -20.66
C ALA A 94 25.16 9.29 -19.62
N VAL A 95 25.34 8.24 -18.82
CA VAL A 95 26.42 8.11 -17.82
C VAL A 95 27.67 7.50 -18.48
N ARG A 96 27.47 6.66 -19.50
CA ARG A 96 28.50 6.01 -20.31
C ARG A 96 28.12 6.11 -21.79
N ASP A 97 29.07 5.81 -22.68
CA ASP A 97 28.78 5.68 -24.11
C ASP A 97 27.84 4.50 -24.36
N THR A 98 26.63 4.74 -24.88
CA THR A 98 25.63 3.68 -25.11
C THR A 98 24.84 3.84 -26.41
N PRO A 99 24.60 2.75 -27.18
CA PRO A 99 23.74 2.76 -28.37
C PRO A 99 22.24 2.62 -28.06
N SER A 100 21.87 2.31 -26.81
CA SER A 100 20.53 1.85 -26.48
C SER A 100 20.07 2.22 -25.06
N VAL A 101 18.76 2.27 -24.88
CA VAL A 101 18.08 2.46 -23.60
C VAL A 101 17.29 1.19 -23.28
N VAL A 102 17.33 0.72 -22.03
CA VAL A 102 16.50 -0.40 -21.56
C VAL A 102 15.58 0.07 -20.45
N LEU A 103 14.29 -0.20 -20.60
CA LEU A 103 13.23 0.18 -19.66
C LEU A 103 12.45 -1.07 -19.21
N ASP A 104 11.86 -1.00 -18.02
CA ASP A 104 10.96 -2.01 -17.49
C ASP A 104 9.53 -1.78 -17.98
N THR A 105 8.85 -2.87 -18.33
CA THR A 105 7.42 -2.89 -18.68
C THR A 105 6.77 -4.17 -18.16
N LYS A 106 5.49 -4.16 -17.76
CA LYS A 106 4.76 -5.39 -17.39
C LYS A 106 3.30 -5.29 -17.83
N GLY A 107 2.96 -5.97 -18.93
CA GLY A 107 1.62 -5.93 -19.52
C GLY A 107 1.26 -4.63 -20.24
N LEU A 108 2.24 -3.75 -20.52
CA LEU A 108 2.04 -2.57 -21.36
C LEU A 108 2.07 -2.95 -22.84
N GLN A 109 1.16 -2.39 -23.64
CA GLN A 109 1.25 -2.45 -25.09
C GLN A 109 1.92 -1.17 -25.62
N ILE A 110 3.16 -1.30 -26.09
CA ILE A 110 3.91 -0.20 -26.71
C ILE A 110 3.42 -0.01 -28.15
N LYS A 111 2.99 1.21 -28.49
CA LYS A 111 2.45 1.57 -29.81
C LYS A 111 3.50 2.25 -30.68
N THR A 112 4.17 3.28 -30.16
CA THR A 112 5.24 3.99 -30.85
C THR A 112 6.37 4.37 -29.89
N VAL A 113 7.59 4.45 -30.42
CA VAL A 113 8.78 4.98 -29.74
C VAL A 113 9.49 5.93 -30.70
N THR A 114 9.87 7.10 -30.23
CA THR A 114 10.61 8.12 -31.00
C THR A 114 11.65 8.78 -30.11
N ALA A 115 12.79 9.18 -30.68
CA ALA A 115 13.86 9.87 -29.95
C ALA A 115 14.16 11.25 -30.57
N SER A 116 14.61 12.21 -29.76
CA SER A 116 14.97 13.55 -30.24
C SER A 116 16.21 13.56 -31.14
N ASN A 117 17.06 12.53 -31.06
CA ASN A 117 18.28 12.39 -31.86
C ASN A 117 18.10 11.59 -33.18
N GLY A 118 16.86 11.25 -33.54
CA GLY A 118 16.52 10.62 -34.82
C GLY A 118 15.56 9.42 -34.69
N PRO A 119 15.46 8.58 -35.75
CA PRO A 119 14.64 7.37 -35.72
C PRO A 119 15.10 6.41 -34.61
N ALA A 120 14.17 5.95 -33.79
CA ALA A 120 14.41 4.89 -32.82
C ALA A 120 13.68 3.61 -33.25
N SER A 121 14.30 2.45 -33.04
CA SER A 121 13.64 1.15 -33.14
C SER A 121 13.53 0.54 -31.74
N PHE A 122 12.52 -0.30 -31.53
CA PHE A 122 12.32 -0.94 -30.22
C PHE A 122 11.94 -2.42 -30.34
N SER A 123 12.29 -3.18 -29.31
CA SER A 123 11.89 -4.57 -29.10
C SER A 123 11.41 -4.77 -27.66
N VAL A 124 10.42 -5.63 -27.46
CA VAL A 124 9.97 -6.04 -26.13
C VAL A 124 10.38 -7.50 -25.93
N ARG A 125 11.22 -7.75 -24.91
CA ARG A 125 11.70 -9.11 -24.60
C ARG A 125 10.58 -10.01 -24.09
N PRO A 126 10.71 -11.35 -24.21
CA PRO A 126 9.82 -12.30 -23.54
C PRO A 126 9.68 -11.99 -22.04
N ALA A 127 8.47 -12.11 -21.51
CA ALA A 127 8.17 -11.72 -20.14
C ALA A 127 8.73 -12.72 -19.10
N HIS A 128 9.45 -12.21 -18.12
CA HIS A 128 9.71 -12.86 -16.84
C HIS A 128 8.46 -12.78 -15.94
N ALA A 129 8.18 -13.83 -15.17
CA ALA A 129 6.96 -13.92 -14.36
C ALA A 129 6.82 -12.79 -13.32
N ALA A 130 7.87 -12.57 -12.52
CA ALA A 130 7.95 -11.47 -11.56
C ALA A 130 8.19 -10.11 -12.26
N LEU A 131 9.35 -9.94 -12.90
CA LEU A 131 9.81 -8.62 -13.36
C LEU A 131 9.09 -8.03 -14.59
N GLY A 132 8.38 -8.83 -15.39
CA GLY A 132 7.78 -8.39 -16.65
C GLY A 132 8.74 -8.51 -17.84
N SER A 133 8.65 -7.58 -18.79
CA SER A 133 9.45 -7.53 -20.03
C SER A 133 10.34 -6.30 -20.06
N ALA A 134 11.58 -6.47 -20.51
CA ALA A 134 12.42 -5.33 -20.90
C ALA A 134 11.96 -4.76 -22.26
N LEU A 135 11.81 -3.44 -22.32
CA LEU A 135 11.68 -2.66 -23.54
C LEU A 135 13.06 -2.13 -23.91
N GLU A 136 13.64 -2.70 -24.96
CA GLU A 136 14.94 -2.31 -25.51
C GLU A 136 14.71 -1.31 -26.64
N ILE A 137 15.38 -0.15 -26.57
CA ILE A 137 15.24 0.95 -27.52
C ILE A 137 16.62 1.23 -28.12
N THR A 138 16.78 0.98 -29.42
CA THR A 138 18.02 1.26 -30.16
C THR A 138 17.92 2.65 -30.78
N LEU A 139 18.91 3.50 -30.51
CA LEU A 139 18.98 4.87 -31.01
C LEU A 139 19.72 4.91 -32.36
N SER A 140 19.29 5.79 -33.28
CA SER A 140 19.98 6.00 -34.58
C SER A 140 21.41 6.54 -34.45
N SER A 141 21.78 7.06 -33.29
CA SER A 141 23.12 7.51 -32.96
C SER A 141 23.38 7.20 -31.50
N ALA A 142 24.50 6.54 -31.22
CA ALA A 142 24.91 6.23 -29.86
C ALA A 142 25.18 7.52 -29.08
N LEU A 143 24.69 7.55 -27.84
CA LEU A 143 24.97 8.63 -26.91
C LEU A 143 26.42 8.53 -26.44
N LYS A 144 27.06 9.67 -26.26
CA LYS A 144 28.30 9.80 -25.50
C LYS A 144 28.00 10.11 -24.05
N ARG A 145 28.94 9.81 -23.16
CA ARG A 145 28.88 10.27 -21.77
C ARG A 145 28.57 11.77 -21.72
N ASP A 146 27.65 12.13 -20.82
CA ASP A 146 27.08 13.47 -20.62
C ASP A 146 26.15 13.99 -21.74
N ASP A 147 25.85 13.21 -22.79
CA ASP A 147 24.79 13.54 -23.77
C ASP A 147 23.39 13.38 -23.16
N THR A 148 22.45 14.20 -23.61
CA THR A 148 21.02 14.10 -23.27
C THR A 148 20.16 13.76 -24.48
N VAL A 149 19.13 12.93 -24.28
CA VAL A 149 18.12 12.60 -25.30
C VAL A 149 16.72 12.60 -24.69
N GLU A 150 15.71 13.04 -25.45
CA GLU A 150 14.31 12.80 -25.09
C GLU A 150 13.81 11.55 -25.84
N VAL A 151 13.27 10.58 -25.11
CA VAL A 151 12.58 9.41 -25.67
C VAL A 151 11.10 9.52 -25.36
N LYS A 152 10.28 9.64 -26.42
CA LYS A 152 8.82 9.67 -26.33
C LYS A 152 8.26 8.30 -26.67
N ILE A 153 7.43 7.76 -25.78
CA ILE A 153 6.77 6.45 -25.92
C ILE A 153 5.26 6.64 -25.81
N GLU A 154 4.51 6.11 -26.78
CA GLU A 154 3.05 6.01 -26.73
C GLU A 154 2.65 4.57 -26.42
N TYR A 155 1.77 4.37 -25.45
CA TYR A 155 1.44 3.05 -24.91
C TYR A 155 0.03 3.01 -24.29
N GLU A 156 -0.43 1.81 -23.96
CA GLU A 156 -1.61 1.59 -23.14
C GLU A 156 -1.36 0.52 -22.07
N THR A 157 -2.01 0.66 -20.91
CA THR A 157 -1.95 -0.34 -19.82
C THR A 157 -2.83 -1.55 -20.11
N SER A 158 -2.51 -2.70 -19.53
CA SER A 158 -3.47 -3.82 -19.48
C SER A 158 -4.66 -3.50 -18.56
N PRO A 159 -5.88 -3.98 -18.88
CA PRO A 159 -6.99 -4.09 -17.92
C PRO A 159 -6.68 -4.88 -16.65
N SER A 160 -5.60 -5.68 -16.67
CA SER A 160 -5.07 -6.45 -15.55
C SER A 160 -3.72 -5.91 -15.03
N ALA A 161 -3.42 -4.63 -15.25
CA ALA A 161 -2.19 -4.00 -14.75
C ALA A 161 -2.15 -4.08 -13.22
N LEU A 162 -1.14 -4.73 -12.65
CA LEU A 162 -1.06 -5.00 -11.21
C LEU A 162 -1.01 -3.72 -10.36
N ALA A 163 -0.45 -2.65 -10.93
CA ALA A 163 -0.42 -1.34 -10.29
C ALA A 163 -1.77 -0.66 -10.16
N LEU A 164 -2.82 -1.08 -10.89
CA LEU A 164 -4.06 -0.31 -11.04
C LEU A 164 -5.27 -1.10 -10.55
N GLN A 165 -5.94 -0.61 -9.49
CA GLN A 165 -7.22 -1.15 -9.06
C GLN A 165 -8.38 -0.29 -9.58
N TRP A 166 -9.18 -0.91 -10.45
CA TRP A 166 -10.42 -0.35 -10.98
C TRP A 166 -11.61 -0.84 -10.15
N LEU A 167 -12.50 0.08 -9.78
CA LEU A 167 -13.68 -0.18 -8.98
C LEU A 167 -14.93 0.32 -9.71
N THR A 168 -15.98 -0.52 -9.75
CA THR A 168 -17.29 -0.14 -10.26
C THR A 168 -18.00 0.82 -9.28
N PRO A 169 -19.03 1.56 -9.71
CA PRO A 169 -19.81 2.41 -8.82
C PRO A 169 -20.31 1.68 -7.56
N GLU A 170 -20.72 0.43 -7.66
CA GLU A 170 -21.22 -0.37 -6.53
C GLU A 170 -20.16 -0.60 -5.44
N GLN A 171 -18.88 -0.54 -5.80
CA GLN A 171 -17.74 -0.73 -4.89
C GLN A 171 -17.30 0.57 -4.18
N THR A 172 -17.68 1.75 -4.70
CA THR A 172 -17.39 3.07 -4.08
C THR A 172 -18.34 3.39 -2.94
N ALA A 173 -18.04 4.36 -2.08
CA ALA A 173 -18.96 4.81 -1.04
C ALA A 173 -20.21 5.49 -1.65
N GLY A 174 -20.01 6.38 -2.63
CA GLY A 174 -21.06 7.22 -3.21
C GLY A 174 -22.00 6.53 -4.23
N LYS A 175 -21.72 5.26 -4.60
CA LYS A 175 -22.56 4.40 -5.47
C LYS A 175 -22.93 4.96 -6.84
N LYS A 176 -22.16 5.92 -7.37
CA LYS A 176 -22.52 6.69 -8.58
C LYS A 176 -21.42 6.80 -9.63
N PHE A 177 -20.17 6.94 -9.20
CA PHE A 177 -19.01 7.05 -10.07
C PHE A 177 -18.09 5.85 -9.83
N PRO A 178 -17.37 5.37 -10.87
CA PRO A 178 -16.31 4.41 -10.68
C PRO A 178 -15.12 5.06 -9.96
N TYR A 179 -14.10 4.26 -9.65
CA TYR A 179 -12.89 4.74 -8.98
C TYR A 179 -11.66 3.99 -9.48
N LEU A 180 -10.55 4.69 -9.62
CA LEU A 180 -9.24 4.14 -9.96
C LEU A 180 -8.24 4.62 -8.90
N PHE A 181 -7.41 3.73 -8.38
CA PHE A 181 -6.17 4.12 -7.71
C PHE A 181 -5.00 3.25 -8.16
N SER A 182 -3.80 3.79 -8.06
CA SER A 182 -2.55 3.06 -8.27
C SER A 182 -1.86 2.66 -6.97
N GLN A 183 -1.00 1.65 -7.06
CA GLN A 183 -0.05 1.25 -6.04
C GLN A 183 1.21 0.75 -6.76
N CYS A 184 2.35 1.41 -6.56
CA CYS A 184 3.54 1.18 -7.38
C CYS A 184 4.70 0.50 -6.66
N GLN A 185 4.81 0.63 -5.34
CA GLN A 185 5.75 -0.14 -4.51
C GLN A 185 5.40 -1.65 -4.54
N ALA A 186 6.35 -2.57 -4.71
CA ALA A 186 7.77 -2.35 -5.03
C ALA A 186 8.03 -1.98 -6.50
N ILE A 187 7.65 -2.89 -7.41
CA ILE A 187 8.07 -2.89 -8.82
C ILE A 187 6.88 -2.88 -9.79
N HIS A 188 5.83 -2.16 -9.41
CA HIS A 188 4.59 -2.12 -10.19
C HIS A 188 4.49 -0.87 -11.07
N CYS A 189 5.33 0.16 -10.93
CA CYS A 189 5.28 1.34 -11.81
C CYS A 189 5.44 0.97 -13.30
N ARG A 190 6.25 -0.06 -13.62
CA ARG A 190 6.35 -0.68 -14.96
C ARG A 190 5.03 -1.25 -15.53
N CYS A 191 3.99 -1.42 -14.72
CA CYS A 191 2.63 -1.78 -15.16
C CYS A 191 1.78 -0.57 -15.59
N MET A 192 2.23 0.66 -15.27
CA MET A 192 1.52 1.92 -15.53
C MET A 192 2.29 2.86 -16.46
N VAL A 193 3.63 2.83 -16.46
CA VAL A 193 4.51 3.67 -17.29
C VAL A 193 5.76 2.87 -17.69
N PRO A 194 6.21 2.89 -18.96
CA PRO A 194 7.54 2.40 -19.33
C PRO A 194 8.61 3.29 -18.68
N CYS A 195 9.41 2.75 -17.76
CA CYS A 195 10.37 3.51 -16.96
C CYS A 195 11.56 2.65 -16.52
N GLN A 196 12.58 3.26 -15.93
CA GLN A 196 13.63 2.53 -15.20
C GLN A 196 13.07 2.25 -13.81
N ASP A 197 12.50 1.06 -13.60
CA ASP A 197 11.64 0.81 -12.45
C ASP A 197 12.42 0.24 -11.26
N THR A 198 13.37 1.05 -10.79
CA THR A 198 14.33 0.78 -9.71
C THR A 198 14.44 2.00 -8.80
N PRO A 199 14.49 1.84 -7.46
CA PRO A 199 14.63 2.98 -6.56
C PRO A 199 16.02 3.66 -6.62
N SER A 200 16.99 3.07 -7.32
CA SER A 200 18.28 3.70 -7.64
C SER A 200 18.17 4.92 -8.56
N VAL A 201 17.12 5.00 -9.39
CA VAL A 201 16.86 6.13 -10.28
C VAL A 201 15.85 7.06 -9.63
N LYS A 202 16.25 8.31 -9.38
CA LYS A 202 15.32 9.38 -8.99
C LYS A 202 15.20 10.43 -10.09
N SER A 203 13.97 10.91 -10.29
CA SER A 203 13.62 11.83 -11.37
C SER A 203 12.56 12.83 -10.91
N THR A 204 12.47 13.97 -11.59
CA THR A 204 11.33 14.89 -11.44
C THR A 204 10.22 14.51 -12.42
N TYR A 205 8.98 14.95 -12.22
CA TYR A 205 7.95 14.76 -13.25
C TYR A 205 6.95 15.91 -13.37
N ASP A 206 6.37 16.04 -14.56
CA ASP A 206 5.09 16.72 -14.79
C ASP A 206 4.05 15.75 -15.37
N ALA A 207 2.77 16.03 -15.13
CA ALA A 207 1.69 15.20 -15.63
C ALA A 207 0.45 15.99 -16.04
N GLN A 208 -0.22 15.51 -17.07
CA GLN A 208 -1.54 15.94 -17.52
C GLN A 208 -2.46 14.71 -17.57
N VAL A 209 -3.50 14.69 -16.75
CA VAL A 209 -4.42 13.55 -16.61
C VAL A 209 -5.82 13.95 -17.07
N SER A 210 -6.23 13.43 -18.23
CA SER A 210 -7.59 13.56 -18.76
C SER A 210 -8.51 12.53 -18.13
N VAL A 211 -9.61 12.98 -17.50
CA VAL A 211 -10.62 12.14 -16.83
C VAL A 211 -12.05 12.59 -17.16
N PRO A 212 -13.08 11.72 -17.01
CA PRO A 212 -14.47 12.12 -17.21
C PRO A 212 -14.92 13.27 -16.30
N ASN A 213 -15.76 14.16 -16.83
CA ASN A 213 -16.32 15.28 -16.06
C ASN A 213 -17.10 14.80 -14.83
N GLY A 214 -16.95 15.53 -13.71
CA GLY A 214 -17.51 15.16 -12.41
C GLY A 214 -16.61 14.29 -11.55
N MET A 215 -15.46 13.85 -12.07
CA MET A 215 -14.38 13.18 -11.34
C MET A 215 -13.19 14.12 -11.14
N VAL A 216 -12.37 13.83 -10.14
CA VAL A 216 -11.11 14.53 -9.82
C VAL A 216 -9.97 13.54 -9.95
N ALA A 217 -8.86 13.96 -10.57
CA ALA A 217 -7.59 13.26 -10.49
C ALA A 217 -6.71 13.86 -9.38
N LEU A 218 -5.92 13.03 -8.70
CA LEU A 218 -4.76 13.45 -7.90
C LEU A 218 -3.56 12.56 -8.25
N MET A 219 -2.36 13.09 -8.07
CA MET A 219 -1.09 12.38 -8.26
C MET A 219 -0.09 12.77 -7.16
N SER A 220 1.02 12.02 -7.01
CA SER A 220 2.10 12.28 -6.04
C SER A 220 2.95 13.52 -6.35
N ALA A 221 2.29 14.67 -6.46
CA ALA A 221 2.80 15.91 -7.02
C ALA A 221 1.95 17.11 -6.56
N ILE A 222 2.50 18.31 -6.73
CA ILE A 222 1.77 19.57 -6.50
C ILE A 222 0.76 19.77 -7.64
N ARG A 223 -0.48 20.12 -7.30
CA ARG A 223 -1.57 20.44 -8.25
C ARG A 223 -1.29 21.77 -8.96
N ASP A 224 -1.35 21.77 -10.30
CA ASP A 224 -1.03 22.90 -11.19
C ASP A 224 -2.27 23.35 -12.02
N GLY A 225 -3.44 23.28 -11.39
CA GLY A 225 -4.73 23.65 -11.98
C GLY A 225 -5.38 22.56 -12.85
N SER A 226 -6.52 22.90 -13.46
CA SER A 226 -7.25 22.04 -14.38
C SER A 226 -8.01 22.85 -15.43
N ASP A 227 -8.19 22.26 -16.61
CA ASP A 227 -8.88 22.85 -17.76
C ASP A 227 -9.82 21.82 -18.40
N PRO A 228 -10.86 22.24 -19.14
CA PRO A 228 -11.57 21.34 -20.05
C PRO A 228 -10.60 20.67 -21.03
N ASP A 229 -10.81 19.38 -21.32
CA ASP A 229 -9.99 18.65 -22.28
C ASP A 229 -10.23 19.20 -23.71
N PRO A 230 -9.19 19.70 -24.41
CA PRO A 230 -9.35 20.29 -25.74
C PRO A 230 -9.79 19.27 -26.80
N ASP A 231 -9.51 17.98 -26.58
CA ASP A 231 -9.83 16.90 -27.51
C ASP A 231 -11.18 16.23 -27.17
N ASP A 232 -11.77 16.52 -26.00
CA ASP A 232 -13.04 15.92 -25.55
C ASP A 232 -13.77 16.76 -24.48
N ALA A 233 -14.79 17.52 -24.89
CA ALA A 233 -15.57 18.39 -23.98
C ALA A 233 -16.31 17.66 -22.83
N LEU A 234 -16.39 16.31 -22.84
CA LEU A 234 -16.94 15.52 -21.74
C LEU A 234 -15.89 15.22 -20.65
N ARG A 235 -14.68 15.79 -20.75
CA ARG A 235 -13.54 15.50 -19.88
C ARG A 235 -12.84 16.76 -19.39
N THR A 236 -12.10 16.59 -18.31
CA THR A 236 -11.27 17.62 -17.66
C THR A 236 -9.84 17.10 -17.59
N VAL A 237 -8.87 17.94 -17.92
CA VAL A 237 -7.43 17.68 -17.76
C VAL A 237 -6.95 18.32 -16.47
N PHE A 238 -6.46 17.49 -15.55
CA PHE A 238 -5.79 17.92 -14.33
C PHE A 238 -4.27 17.95 -14.55
N LYS A 239 -3.60 19.00 -14.06
CA LYS A 239 -2.16 19.21 -14.23
C LYS A 239 -1.42 19.06 -12.90
N PHE A 240 -0.21 18.53 -12.96
CA PHE A 240 0.61 18.25 -11.79
C PHE A 240 2.10 18.49 -12.04
N LYS A 241 2.83 18.82 -10.98
CA LYS A 241 4.28 19.01 -11.00
C LYS A 241 4.94 18.46 -9.74
N GLN A 242 5.89 17.55 -9.90
CA GLN A 242 6.79 17.04 -8.87
C GLN A 242 8.23 17.50 -9.17
N PRO A 243 8.66 18.65 -8.62
CA PRO A 243 9.98 19.19 -8.87
C PRO A 243 11.06 18.65 -7.92
N VAL A 244 10.69 17.84 -6.91
CA VAL A 244 11.65 17.10 -6.08
C VAL A 244 11.91 15.74 -6.73
N LEU A 245 13.15 15.26 -6.67
CA LEU A 245 13.54 13.97 -7.24
C LEU A 245 12.89 12.81 -6.47
N ILE A 246 12.14 11.95 -7.17
CA ILE A 246 11.51 10.74 -6.63
C ILE A 246 11.87 9.49 -7.43
N PRO A 247 11.96 8.31 -6.78
CA PRO A 247 11.98 7.00 -7.46
C PRO A 247 10.63 6.66 -8.11
N SER A 248 10.64 5.74 -9.09
CA SER A 248 9.46 5.31 -9.85
C SER A 248 8.30 4.79 -8.99
N TYR A 249 8.63 4.06 -7.92
CA TYR A 249 7.64 3.41 -7.05
C TYR A 249 6.74 4.39 -6.29
N LEU A 250 7.14 5.65 -6.17
CA LEU A 250 6.39 6.74 -5.55
C LEU A 250 5.46 7.48 -6.53
N LEU A 251 5.39 7.06 -7.80
CA LEU A 251 4.46 7.65 -8.76
C LEU A 251 3.05 7.13 -8.53
N ALA A 252 2.14 8.03 -8.16
CA ALA A 252 0.78 7.69 -7.79
C ALA A 252 -0.25 8.37 -8.70
N LEU A 253 -1.38 7.70 -8.91
CA LEU A 253 -2.55 8.20 -9.61
C LEU A 253 -3.81 7.74 -8.89
N VAL A 254 -4.74 8.65 -8.64
CA VAL A 254 -6.13 8.35 -8.28
C VAL A 254 -7.08 9.13 -9.18
N VAL A 255 -8.21 8.51 -9.53
CA VAL A 255 -9.33 9.17 -10.22
C VAL A 255 -10.65 8.71 -9.59
N GLY A 256 -11.43 9.66 -9.05
CA GLY A 256 -12.66 9.35 -8.34
C GLY A 256 -13.57 10.56 -8.11
N ALA A 257 -14.73 10.35 -7.49
CA ALA A 257 -15.63 11.43 -7.06
C ALA A 257 -15.16 12.04 -5.71
N LEU A 258 -13.99 12.69 -5.73
CA LEU A 258 -13.31 13.18 -4.53
C LEU A 258 -13.76 14.59 -4.11
N GLU A 259 -13.97 14.76 -2.81
CA GLU A 259 -14.03 16.06 -2.13
C GLU A 259 -12.80 16.22 -1.22
N SER A 260 -12.50 17.46 -0.81
CA SER A 260 -11.45 17.75 0.17
C SER A 260 -11.92 18.61 1.34
N ARG A 261 -11.17 18.56 2.44
CA ARG A 261 -11.28 19.44 3.60
C ARG A 261 -9.88 19.86 4.06
N LYS A 262 -9.71 21.12 4.43
CA LYS A 262 -8.45 21.63 4.99
C LYS A 262 -8.30 21.16 6.44
N ILE A 263 -7.18 20.52 6.76
CA ILE A 263 -6.85 20.01 8.10
C ILE A 263 -5.61 20.69 8.72
N GLY A 264 -4.86 21.46 7.93
CA GLY A 264 -3.69 22.21 8.39
C GLY A 264 -3.35 23.40 7.47
N PRO A 265 -2.27 24.15 7.76
CA PRO A 265 -1.82 25.25 6.93
C PRO A 265 -1.30 24.79 5.55
N ARG A 266 -0.82 23.54 5.46
CA ARG A 266 -0.22 22.91 4.27
C ARG A 266 -0.79 21.52 3.97
N SER A 267 -1.96 21.20 4.52
CA SER A 267 -2.55 19.84 4.51
C SER A 267 -4.06 19.84 4.32
N TYR A 268 -4.52 19.05 3.37
CA TYR A 268 -5.92 18.76 3.09
C TYR A 268 -6.11 17.24 3.14
N VAL A 269 -7.27 16.80 3.65
CA VAL A 269 -7.70 15.43 3.49
C VAL A 269 -8.66 15.32 2.31
N TRP A 270 -8.50 14.27 1.53
CA TRP A 270 -9.27 13.91 0.35
C TRP A 270 -9.97 12.58 0.59
N SER A 271 -11.23 12.47 0.16
CA SER A 271 -11.94 11.19 0.08
C SER A 271 -13.21 11.34 -0.74
N GLU A 272 -13.98 10.27 -0.87
CA GLU A 272 -15.39 10.38 -1.25
C GLU A 272 -16.17 11.21 -0.20
N LYS A 273 -17.21 11.91 -0.67
CA LYS A 273 -18.03 12.82 0.12
C LYS A 273 -18.46 12.26 1.49
N ASP A 274 -18.87 11.00 1.54
CA ASP A 274 -19.47 10.39 2.74
C ASP A 274 -18.43 10.04 3.83
N MET A 275 -17.14 10.17 3.52
CA MET A 275 -16.02 9.91 4.42
C MET A 275 -15.19 11.15 4.77
N VAL A 276 -15.14 12.17 3.90
CA VAL A 276 -14.19 13.28 4.02
C VAL A 276 -14.30 14.07 5.33
N ASP A 277 -15.51 14.26 5.87
CA ASP A 277 -15.70 14.99 7.14
C ASP A 277 -15.25 14.17 8.37
N LYS A 278 -15.37 12.83 8.31
CA LYS A 278 -14.82 11.94 9.36
C LYS A 278 -13.30 11.93 9.31
N ALA A 279 -12.75 11.82 8.10
CA ALA A 279 -11.30 11.88 7.88
C ALA A 279 -10.71 13.23 8.35
N ALA A 280 -11.43 14.33 8.17
CA ALA A 280 -11.01 15.64 8.67
C ALA A 280 -11.00 15.72 10.22
N PHE A 281 -11.90 15.01 10.89
CA PHE A 281 -11.86 14.87 12.35
C PHE A 281 -10.71 13.97 12.81
N GLU A 282 -10.49 12.83 12.13
CA GLU A 282 -9.49 11.82 12.50
C GLU A 282 -8.06 12.38 12.40
N PHE A 283 -7.74 13.06 11.30
CA PHE A 283 -6.38 13.53 10.98
C PHE A 283 -6.16 15.01 11.31
N ALA A 284 -6.95 15.60 12.21
CA ALA A 284 -6.80 17.00 12.61
C ALA A 284 -5.44 17.33 13.29
N GLU A 285 -4.65 16.32 13.68
CA GLU A 285 -3.32 16.50 14.27
C GLU A 285 -2.15 16.43 13.26
N THR A 286 -2.40 16.20 11.96
CA THR A 286 -1.35 16.06 10.93
C THR A 286 -0.30 17.17 10.94
N GLU A 287 -0.68 18.45 11.10
CA GLU A 287 0.29 19.55 11.18
C GLU A 287 1.18 19.49 12.44
N LYS A 288 0.63 19.04 13.58
CA LYS A 288 1.40 18.86 14.82
C LYS A 288 2.40 17.71 14.67
N ILE A 289 2.01 16.62 13.99
CA ILE A 289 2.89 15.50 13.65
C ILE A 289 4.04 15.99 12.74
N LEU A 290 3.72 16.75 11.68
CA LEU A 290 4.72 17.37 10.78
C LEU A 290 5.71 18.26 11.54
N GLN A 291 5.24 19.12 12.44
CA GLN A 291 6.10 20.01 13.24
C GLN A 291 7.03 19.23 14.17
N VAL A 292 6.56 18.13 14.78
CA VAL A 292 7.40 17.25 15.60
C VAL A 292 8.46 16.58 14.72
N ALA A 293 8.09 16.02 13.57
CA ALA A 293 9.03 15.43 12.62
C ALA A 293 10.09 16.46 12.17
N GLU A 294 9.67 17.67 11.77
CA GLU A 294 10.59 18.74 11.36
C GLU A 294 11.56 19.16 12.48
N SER A 295 11.12 19.14 13.74
CA SER A 295 11.95 19.44 14.91
C SER A 295 13.03 18.37 15.18
N LEU A 296 12.78 17.12 14.76
CA LEU A 296 13.70 15.99 14.93
C LEU A 296 14.73 15.91 13.79
N VAL A 297 14.27 15.94 12.54
CA VAL A 297 15.09 15.58 11.37
C VAL A 297 15.27 16.69 10.32
N GLY A 298 14.69 17.87 10.52
CA GLY A 298 14.87 19.03 9.65
C GLY A 298 13.68 19.32 8.74
N LYS A 299 13.80 20.36 7.91
CA LYS A 299 12.67 20.98 7.18
C LYS A 299 11.97 20.02 6.21
N TYR A 300 10.64 20.09 6.15
CA TYR A 300 9.83 19.40 5.14
C TYR A 300 10.01 20.03 3.75
N VAL A 301 10.38 19.23 2.74
CA VAL A 301 10.79 19.76 1.42
C VAL A 301 9.71 19.71 0.34
N TRP A 302 8.57 19.06 0.56
CA TRP A 302 7.60 18.70 -0.52
C TRP A 302 6.44 19.71 -0.72
N CYS A 303 6.55 20.92 -0.15
CA CYS A 303 5.47 21.92 -0.03
C CYS A 303 4.26 21.44 0.79
N SER A 304 3.40 20.60 0.22
CA SER A 304 2.13 20.17 0.81
C SER A 304 2.22 18.74 1.33
N TYR A 305 1.50 18.43 2.40
CA TYR A 305 1.27 17.07 2.87
C TYR A 305 -0.24 16.84 2.94
N ASP A 306 -0.84 16.41 1.82
CA ASP A 306 -2.25 16.02 1.80
C ASP A 306 -2.39 14.52 2.13
N LEU A 307 -3.57 14.11 2.61
CA LEU A 307 -3.94 12.72 2.88
C LEU A 307 -5.10 12.30 1.97
N LEU A 308 -5.09 11.08 1.46
CA LEU A 308 -6.19 10.49 0.68
C LEU A 308 -6.70 9.21 1.37
N ILE A 309 -7.95 9.25 1.85
CA ILE A 309 -8.65 8.05 2.30
C ILE A 309 -9.24 7.33 1.09
N LEU A 310 -8.64 6.18 0.79
CA LEU A 310 -9.03 5.31 -0.31
C LEU A 310 -10.27 4.46 0.02
N PRO A 311 -10.88 3.79 -0.98
CA PRO A 311 -11.91 2.78 -0.75
C PRO A 311 -11.38 1.57 0.06
N PRO A 312 -12.26 0.78 0.71
CA PRO A 312 -11.86 -0.31 1.61
C PRO A 312 -11.09 -1.48 0.98
N SER A 313 -10.85 -1.47 -0.33
CA SER A 313 -10.04 -2.48 -1.03
C SER A 313 -8.55 -2.13 -1.07
N PHE A 314 -8.13 -0.96 -0.56
CA PHE A 314 -6.72 -0.60 -0.47
C PHE A 314 -5.97 -1.62 0.40
N PRO A 315 -4.91 -2.28 -0.12
CA PRO A 315 -4.35 -3.47 0.53
C PRO A 315 -3.37 -3.18 1.69
N TYR A 316 -3.01 -1.92 1.93
CA TYR A 316 -2.00 -1.52 2.94
C TYR A 316 -2.58 -0.57 4.00
N GLY A 317 -1.80 -0.29 5.05
CA GLY A 317 -2.17 0.72 6.06
C GLY A 317 -2.08 2.13 5.50
N GLY A 318 -0.94 2.45 4.88
CA GLY A 318 -0.72 3.65 4.09
C GLY A 318 0.22 3.39 2.91
N MET A 319 0.59 4.45 2.22
CA MET A 319 1.63 4.51 1.19
C MET A 319 2.13 5.96 1.08
N GLU A 320 3.44 6.13 1.12
CA GLU A 320 4.13 7.38 1.41
C GLU A 320 4.21 8.37 0.23
N ASN A 321 3.34 8.19 -0.76
CA ASN A 321 3.23 8.95 -2.00
C ASN A 321 3.44 10.47 -1.79
N PRO A 322 4.54 11.06 -2.29
CA PRO A 322 4.89 12.45 -2.05
C PRO A 322 3.76 13.42 -2.36
N CYS A 323 3.57 14.42 -1.51
CA CYS A 323 2.49 15.41 -1.55
C CYS A 323 1.06 14.88 -1.26
N ILE A 324 0.76 13.57 -1.44
CA ILE A 324 -0.58 12.98 -1.20
C ILE A 324 -0.47 11.54 -0.68
N THR A 325 -0.21 11.38 0.62
CA THR A 325 -0.16 10.06 1.28
C THR A 325 -1.49 9.34 1.10
N PHE A 326 -1.46 8.08 0.68
CA PHE A 326 -2.66 7.24 0.61
C PHE A 326 -2.83 6.49 1.94
N VAL A 327 -4.06 6.36 2.42
CA VAL A 327 -4.37 5.71 3.71
C VAL A 327 -5.67 4.90 3.64
N THR A 328 -5.70 3.80 4.39
CA THR A 328 -6.87 2.92 4.49
C THR A 328 -8.02 3.57 5.29
N PRO A 329 -9.29 3.35 4.91
CA PRO A 329 -10.43 3.85 5.67
C PRO A 329 -10.60 3.16 7.02
N THR A 330 -9.85 2.08 7.32
CA THR A 330 -9.88 1.44 8.66
C THR A 330 -9.20 2.28 9.74
N LEU A 331 -8.43 3.32 9.38
CA LEU A 331 -7.89 4.29 10.34
C LEU A 331 -8.97 5.22 10.94
N ILE A 332 -10.17 5.26 10.36
CA ILE A 332 -11.29 6.10 10.82
C ILE A 332 -11.97 5.42 12.02
N ALA A 333 -11.30 5.44 13.17
CA ALA A 333 -11.78 4.89 14.43
C ALA A 333 -12.84 5.78 15.10
N GLY A 334 -12.83 7.10 14.83
CA GLY A 334 -13.70 8.08 15.46
C GLY A 334 -13.15 8.67 16.76
N ASP A 335 -11.91 8.34 17.13
CA ASP A 335 -11.24 8.79 18.36
C ASP A 335 -9.75 9.15 18.18
N ARG A 336 -9.22 9.04 16.95
CA ARG A 336 -7.81 9.23 16.56
C ARG A 336 -6.83 8.19 17.07
N SER A 337 -7.27 7.10 17.69
CA SER A 337 -6.39 6.05 18.23
C SER A 337 -5.47 5.42 17.17
N LEU A 338 -5.89 5.39 15.90
CA LEU A 338 -5.11 4.85 14.78
C LEU A 338 -4.37 5.92 13.95
N ALA A 339 -4.39 7.19 14.38
CA ALA A 339 -3.70 8.28 13.69
C ALA A 339 -2.16 8.15 13.72
N GLY A 340 -1.60 7.25 14.53
CA GLY A 340 -0.16 6.93 14.55
C GLY A 340 0.38 6.49 13.18
N VAL A 341 -0.43 5.83 12.34
CA VAL A 341 -0.03 5.50 10.96
C VAL A 341 0.32 6.76 10.16
N VAL A 342 -0.33 7.90 10.41
CA VAL A 342 0.05 9.16 9.74
C VAL A 342 1.44 9.65 10.17
N ALA A 343 1.94 9.29 11.36
CA ALA A 343 3.32 9.58 11.75
C ALA A 343 4.34 8.73 10.98
N HIS A 344 3.99 7.48 10.62
CA HIS A 344 4.79 6.62 9.75
C HIS A 344 4.92 7.23 8.34
N GLU A 345 3.79 7.56 7.72
CA GLU A 345 3.75 8.16 6.38
C GLU A 345 4.41 9.56 6.33
N ILE A 346 4.36 10.32 7.44
CA ILE A 346 5.11 11.57 7.59
C ILE A 346 6.61 11.30 7.67
N ALA A 347 7.06 10.32 8.47
CA ALA A 347 8.47 10.00 8.64
C ALA A 347 9.14 9.61 7.30
N HIS A 348 8.44 8.85 6.45
CA HIS A 348 8.89 8.53 5.09
C HIS A 348 9.24 9.74 4.21
N SER A 349 8.67 10.91 4.49
CA SER A 349 9.02 12.16 3.79
C SER A 349 10.50 12.53 3.92
N TRP A 350 11.23 11.92 4.85
CA TRP A 350 12.69 11.92 4.93
C TRP A 350 13.28 10.53 4.66
N THR A 351 12.75 9.47 5.29
CA THR A 351 13.29 8.10 5.26
C THR A 351 12.52 7.19 4.29
N GLY A 352 12.88 7.25 3.02
CA GLY A 352 12.19 6.57 1.92
C GLY A 352 12.07 7.50 0.72
N ASN A 353 11.47 8.67 0.90
CA ASN A 353 11.27 9.63 -0.18
C ASN A 353 12.54 10.45 -0.46
N LEU A 354 13.13 11.05 0.58
CA LEU A 354 14.27 11.96 0.45
C LEU A 354 15.59 11.18 0.37
N VAL A 355 15.81 10.25 1.30
CA VAL A 355 16.87 9.22 1.24
C VAL A 355 16.20 7.88 0.97
N THR A 356 16.58 7.18 -0.09
CA THR A 356 15.90 5.93 -0.52
C THR A 356 16.86 4.75 -0.48
N ASN A 357 16.36 3.54 -0.27
CA ASN A 357 17.08 2.29 -0.57
C ASN A 357 17.54 2.23 -2.04
N ASN A 358 18.77 1.81 -2.33
CA ASN A 358 19.28 1.71 -3.70
C ASN A 358 18.60 0.58 -4.51
N ASN A 359 18.23 -0.52 -3.85
CA ASN A 359 17.46 -1.62 -4.40
C ASN A 359 16.59 -2.22 -3.27
N TRP A 360 15.75 -3.21 -3.59
CA TRP A 360 14.81 -3.80 -2.61
C TRP A 360 15.48 -4.68 -1.54
N GLU A 361 16.73 -5.10 -1.73
CA GLU A 361 17.52 -5.79 -0.68
C GLU A 361 17.85 -4.85 0.48
N HIS A 362 17.95 -3.54 0.21
CA HIS A 362 18.21 -2.51 1.21
C HIS A 362 16.92 -1.87 1.77
N PHE A 363 15.74 -2.46 1.54
CA PHE A 363 14.44 -1.87 1.91
C PHE A 363 14.30 -1.52 3.40
N TRP A 364 15.01 -2.21 4.31
CA TRP A 364 15.06 -1.84 5.73
C TRP A 364 15.59 -0.42 6.00
N LEU A 365 16.33 0.19 5.07
CA LEU A 365 16.80 1.58 5.21
C LEU A 365 15.64 2.58 5.17
N ASN A 366 14.58 2.28 4.41
CA ASN A 366 13.33 3.03 4.49
C ASN A 366 12.65 2.64 5.81
N GLU A 367 12.18 1.39 5.89
CA GLU A 367 11.23 0.98 6.93
C GLU A 367 11.78 1.02 8.35
N GLY A 368 13.02 0.57 8.56
CA GLY A 368 13.64 0.61 9.88
C GLY A 368 13.80 2.03 10.40
N HIS A 369 14.22 2.97 9.55
CA HIS A 369 14.35 4.38 9.92
C HIS A 369 12.98 5.08 10.06
N THR A 370 12.01 4.74 9.21
CA THR A 370 10.64 5.24 9.35
C THR A 370 10.01 4.78 10.66
N MET A 371 10.04 3.48 10.97
CA MET A 371 9.57 2.95 12.26
C MET A 371 10.28 3.60 13.45
N TYR A 372 11.58 3.92 13.31
CA TYR A 372 12.34 4.62 14.35
C TYR A 372 11.87 6.06 14.53
N LEU A 373 11.67 6.80 13.43
CA LEU A 373 11.21 8.19 13.46
C LEU A 373 9.73 8.32 13.85
N GLU A 374 8.85 7.43 13.39
CA GLU A 374 7.44 7.29 13.80
C GLU A 374 7.36 7.16 15.33
N ARG A 375 8.03 6.15 15.90
CA ARG A 375 8.02 5.88 17.35
C ARG A 375 8.65 7.02 18.15
N LEU A 376 9.62 7.75 17.59
CA LEU A 376 10.12 9.00 18.18
C LEU A 376 9.08 10.12 18.17
N ILE A 377 8.33 10.29 17.08
CA ILE A 377 7.25 11.28 16.96
C ILE A 377 6.13 10.95 17.96
N CYS A 378 5.66 9.70 18.02
CA CYS A 378 4.71 9.21 19.02
C CYS A 378 5.21 9.44 20.45
N GLY A 379 6.47 9.10 20.74
CA GLY A 379 7.12 9.37 22.02
C GLY A 379 7.19 10.86 22.41
N LYS A 380 7.42 11.76 21.43
CA LYS A 380 7.39 13.21 21.66
C LYS A 380 5.96 13.77 21.83
N MET A 381 4.95 13.16 21.22
CA MET A 381 3.56 13.62 21.30
C MET A 381 2.80 13.07 22.51
N LEU A 382 3.08 11.83 22.92
CA LEU A 382 2.28 11.06 23.88
C LEU A 382 3.10 10.51 25.06
N GLY A 383 4.44 10.51 24.96
CA GLY A 383 5.36 10.17 26.04
C GLY A 383 6.22 8.93 25.77
N GLU A 384 7.44 8.93 26.32
CA GLU A 384 8.42 7.85 26.14
C GLU A 384 7.91 6.45 26.50
N PRO A 385 7.09 6.23 27.55
CA PRO A 385 6.56 4.90 27.83
C PRO A 385 5.66 4.34 26.71
N LEU A 386 5.05 5.19 25.87
CA LEU A 386 4.29 4.73 24.69
C LEU A 386 5.24 4.30 23.56
N ARG A 387 6.30 5.07 23.28
CA ARG A 387 7.38 4.68 22.34
C ARG A 387 7.91 3.29 22.67
N GLN A 388 8.11 3.02 23.96
CA GLN A 388 8.61 1.75 24.46
C GLN A 388 7.56 0.62 24.37
N LEU A 389 6.27 0.91 24.59
CA LEU A 389 5.18 -0.06 24.36
C LEU A 389 5.05 -0.45 22.88
N GLU A 390 5.07 0.51 21.97
CA GLU A 390 5.04 0.30 20.52
C GLU A 390 6.24 -0.54 20.05
N ALA A 391 7.43 -0.28 20.62
CA ALA A 391 8.63 -1.06 20.38
C ALA A 391 8.54 -2.52 20.87
N ILE A 392 7.90 -2.75 22.03
CA ILE A 392 7.62 -4.11 22.54
C ILE A 392 6.62 -4.84 21.63
N GLU A 393 5.58 -4.16 21.15
CA GLU A 393 4.62 -4.74 20.21
C GLU A 393 5.32 -5.14 18.91
N GLY A 394 6.12 -4.24 18.34
CA GLY A 394 6.91 -4.50 17.14
C GLY A 394 7.86 -5.68 17.26
N TRP A 395 8.55 -5.81 18.41
CA TRP A 395 9.38 -6.97 18.69
C TRP A 395 8.59 -8.30 18.71
N ASN A 396 7.31 -8.28 19.08
CA ASN A 396 6.46 -9.47 19.01
C ASN A 396 5.94 -9.72 17.59
N ARG A 397 5.56 -8.68 16.82
CA ARG A 397 5.23 -8.80 15.38
C ARG A 397 6.40 -9.42 14.57
N LEU A 398 7.63 -9.06 14.93
CA LEU A 398 8.85 -9.66 14.35
C LEU A 398 8.96 -11.16 14.66
N LYS A 399 8.74 -11.58 15.91
CA LYS A 399 8.74 -13.00 16.29
C LYS A 399 7.69 -13.79 15.52
N ASP A 400 6.47 -13.25 15.41
CA ASP A 400 5.39 -13.92 14.69
C ASP A 400 5.72 -14.05 13.20
N SER A 401 6.30 -13.01 12.59
CA SER A 401 6.75 -13.06 11.19
C SER A 401 7.89 -14.07 10.98
N VAL A 402 8.92 -14.05 11.83
CA VAL A 402 10.02 -15.03 11.81
C VAL A 402 9.49 -16.46 11.98
N LYS A 403 8.49 -16.67 12.85
CA LYS A 403 7.85 -17.97 13.05
C LYS A 403 7.04 -18.42 11.82
N VAL A 404 6.37 -17.50 11.12
CA VAL A 404 5.59 -17.80 9.90
C VAL A 404 6.50 -18.13 8.72
N PHE A 405 7.58 -17.37 8.50
CA PHE A 405 8.56 -17.65 7.44
C PHE A 405 9.45 -18.86 7.76
N GLY A 406 9.70 -19.12 9.04
CA GLY A 406 10.66 -20.10 9.57
C GLY A 406 12.01 -19.44 9.89
N GLU A 407 12.60 -19.80 11.03
CA GLU A 407 13.82 -19.16 11.59
C GLU A 407 15.08 -19.25 10.70
N GLN A 408 15.08 -20.14 9.70
CA GLN A 408 16.20 -20.34 8.77
C GLN A 408 15.90 -19.80 7.36
N ASN A 409 14.77 -19.14 7.16
CA ASN A 409 14.36 -18.62 5.85
C ASN A 409 15.15 -17.33 5.52
N PRO A 410 15.87 -17.26 4.38
CA PRO A 410 16.66 -16.08 3.99
C PRO A 410 15.86 -14.77 3.88
N LEU A 411 14.53 -14.84 3.66
CA LEU A 411 13.66 -13.65 3.65
C LEU A 411 13.46 -13.04 5.05
N THR A 412 13.97 -13.69 6.11
CA THR A 412 14.06 -13.11 7.45
C THR A 412 15.39 -12.41 7.73
N ASN A 413 16.31 -12.35 6.76
CA ASN A 413 17.48 -11.48 6.82
C ASN A 413 17.04 -10.00 6.81
N LEU A 414 17.86 -9.11 7.38
CA LEU A 414 17.63 -7.66 7.24
C LEU A 414 18.01 -7.16 5.83
N ILE A 415 19.00 -7.83 5.22
CA ILE A 415 19.38 -7.69 3.81
C ILE A 415 19.20 -9.08 3.16
N PRO A 416 18.01 -9.38 2.59
CA PRO A 416 17.81 -10.59 1.80
C PRO A 416 18.54 -10.49 0.44
N ASN A 417 18.76 -11.63 -0.21
CA ASN A 417 19.09 -11.67 -1.64
C ASN A 417 17.78 -11.85 -2.41
N LEU A 418 17.52 -11.01 -3.42
CA LEU A 418 16.28 -11.01 -4.20
C LEU A 418 16.46 -11.45 -5.67
N ASP A 419 17.62 -11.98 -6.05
CA ASP A 419 17.85 -12.51 -7.40
C ASP A 419 16.83 -13.61 -7.77
N GLY A 420 16.07 -13.37 -8.84
CA GLY A 420 14.98 -14.24 -9.31
C GLY A 420 13.72 -14.29 -8.42
N ILE A 421 13.65 -13.50 -7.34
CA ILE A 421 12.53 -13.46 -6.40
C ILE A 421 11.62 -12.26 -6.72
N ASP A 422 10.30 -12.41 -6.57
CA ASP A 422 9.38 -11.26 -6.64
C ASP A 422 9.49 -10.47 -5.33
N PRO A 423 9.80 -9.16 -5.31
CA PRO A 423 9.90 -8.38 -4.07
C PRO A 423 8.66 -8.47 -3.18
N ASP A 424 7.48 -8.69 -3.78
CA ASP A 424 6.23 -8.90 -3.04
C ASP A 424 6.28 -10.14 -2.12
N ASP A 425 7.07 -11.19 -2.44
CA ASP A 425 7.26 -12.38 -1.59
C ASP A 425 8.16 -12.10 -0.36
N ALA A 426 8.98 -11.03 -0.41
CA ALA A 426 9.86 -10.61 0.68
C ALA A 426 9.20 -9.61 1.65
N PHE A 427 8.08 -8.97 1.25
CA PHE A 427 7.37 -8.04 2.11
C PHE A 427 6.81 -8.72 3.37
N SER A 428 7.19 -8.17 4.51
CA SER A 428 6.86 -8.67 5.85
C SER A 428 7.17 -7.59 6.90
N SER A 429 6.89 -7.84 8.17
CA SER A 429 7.34 -6.93 9.25
C SER A 429 8.86 -6.99 9.52
N VAL A 430 9.61 -7.87 8.84
CA VAL A 430 11.06 -8.03 9.06
C VAL A 430 11.84 -6.74 8.79
N PRO A 431 11.81 -6.11 7.59
CA PRO A 431 12.57 -4.88 7.34
C PRO A 431 12.19 -3.73 8.31
N TYR A 432 10.91 -3.62 8.66
CA TYR A 432 10.37 -2.67 9.64
C TYR A 432 10.97 -2.90 11.03
N GLU A 433 10.71 -4.06 11.63
CA GLU A 433 10.94 -4.30 13.07
C GLU A 433 12.36 -4.81 13.36
N LYS A 434 12.98 -5.55 12.43
CA LYS A 434 14.40 -5.93 12.51
C LYS A 434 15.29 -4.72 12.25
N GLY A 435 14.89 -3.83 11.34
CA GLY A 435 15.55 -2.54 11.08
C GLY A 435 15.43 -1.58 12.27
N PHE A 436 14.21 -1.39 12.79
CA PHE A 436 13.99 -0.64 14.03
C PHE A 436 14.80 -1.21 15.20
N GLY A 437 14.82 -2.53 15.38
CA GLY A 437 15.56 -3.20 16.45
C GLY A 437 17.06 -2.92 16.41
N LEU A 438 17.66 -2.84 15.21
CA LEU A 438 19.05 -2.44 15.02
C LEU A 438 19.26 -0.98 15.44
N LEU A 439 18.40 -0.06 15.00
CA LEU A 439 18.53 1.36 15.32
C LEU A 439 18.34 1.63 16.82
N LEU A 440 17.40 0.94 17.48
CA LEU A 440 17.22 1.04 18.94
C LEU A 440 18.39 0.41 19.71
N HIS A 441 18.97 -0.70 19.22
CA HIS A 441 20.18 -1.27 19.79
C HIS A 441 21.36 -0.27 19.71
N LEU A 442 21.53 0.39 18.57
CA LEU A 442 22.57 1.41 18.36
C LEU A 442 22.30 2.68 19.17
N GLU A 443 21.05 3.14 19.32
CA GLU A 443 20.67 4.21 20.23
C GLU A 443 21.17 3.90 21.66
N GLN A 444 20.86 2.71 22.16
CA GLN A 444 21.23 2.28 23.51
C GLN A 444 22.75 2.12 23.69
N LEU A 445 23.46 1.67 22.64
CA LEU A 445 24.91 1.48 22.66
C LEU A 445 25.68 2.81 22.59
N LEU A 446 25.21 3.77 21.78
CA LEU A 446 25.99 4.95 21.39
C LEU A 446 25.73 6.18 22.27
N GLY A 447 24.83 6.11 23.26
CA GLY A 447 24.63 7.17 24.26
C GLY A 447 23.20 7.71 24.37
N GLY A 448 22.20 6.97 23.88
CA GLY A 448 20.79 7.28 24.04
C GLY A 448 20.20 8.16 22.92
N GLN A 449 18.89 8.38 23.04
CA GLN A 449 18.03 9.01 22.05
C GLN A 449 18.58 10.34 21.49
N GLU A 450 18.99 11.28 22.33
CA GLU A 450 19.45 12.61 21.87
C GLU A 450 20.71 12.52 21.01
N VAL A 451 21.63 11.61 21.34
CA VAL A 451 22.86 11.38 20.59
C VAL A 451 22.56 10.72 19.25
N PHE A 452 21.65 9.74 19.22
CA PHE A 452 21.34 8.98 18.02
C PHE A 452 20.42 9.74 17.03
N VAL A 453 19.49 10.56 17.52
CA VAL A 453 18.71 11.49 16.66
C VAL A 453 19.63 12.45 15.90
N GLY A 454 20.74 12.89 16.53
CA GLY A 454 21.77 13.67 15.83
C GLY A 454 22.39 12.94 14.63
N PHE A 455 22.66 11.63 14.78
CA PHE A 455 23.11 10.79 13.66
C PHE A 455 22.03 10.61 12.59
N VAL A 456 20.78 10.31 12.97
CA VAL A 456 19.68 10.14 12.00
C VAL A 456 19.49 11.40 11.16
N LYS A 457 19.57 12.59 11.78
CA LYS A 457 19.56 13.86 11.06
C LYS A 457 20.78 14.01 10.12
N SER A 458 21.99 13.69 10.59
CA SER A 458 23.21 13.72 9.75
C SER A 458 23.11 12.78 8.54
N TYR A 459 22.55 11.59 8.72
CA TYR A 459 22.29 10.63 7.64
C TYR A 459 21.33 11.20 6.60
N ILE A 460 20.21 11.79 7.05
CA ILE A 460 19.23 12.45 6.19
C ILE A 460 19.86 13.65 5.44
N ASP A 461 20.60 14.52 6.14
CA ASP A 461 21.27 15.69 5.55
C ASP A 461 22.36 15.27 4.53
N LYS A 462 23.12 14.19 4.78
CA LYS A 462 24.20 13.71 3.90
C LYS A 462 23.68 13.06 2.61
N PHE A 463 22.61 12.28 2.71
CA PHE A 463 22.10 11.46 1.61
C PHE A 463 20.79 11.98 0.99
N ALA A 464 20.37 13.21 1.33
CA ALA A 464 19.21 13.84 0.74
C ALA A 464 19.27 13.81 -0.81
N TYR A 465 18.14 13.47 -1.42
CA TYR A 465 17.95 13.31 -2.87
C TYR A 465 18.76 12.16 -3.51
N GLN A 466 19.35 11.27 -2.72
CA GLN A 466 20.12 10.11 -3.20
C GLN A 466 19.43 8.80 -2.85
N SER A 467 19.92 7.72 -3.45
CA SER A 467 19.57 6.33 -3.11
C SER A 467 20.84 5.61 -2.63
N VAL A 468 20.72 4.81 -1.57
CA VAL A 468 21.86 4.33 -0.77
C VAL A 468 21.77 2.85 -0.40
N THR A 469 22.92 2.22 -0.21
CA THR A 469 23.05 0.84 0.28
C THR A 469 23.21 0.80 1.81
N SER A 470 23.04 -0.39 2.39
CA SER A 470 23.34 -0.62 3.82
C SER A 470 24.79 -0.29 4.18
N GLU A 471 25.71 -0.42 3.22
CA GLU A 471 27.13 -0.15 3.41
C GLU A 471 27.43 1.36 3.33
N ASP A 472 26.74 2.14 2.49
CA ASP A 472 26.81 3.62 2.52
C ASP A 472 26.33 4.16 3.88
N TRP A 473 25.21 3.64 4.39
CA TRP A 473 24.68 3.97 5.71
C TRP A 473 25.66 3.62 6.83
N LYS A 474 26.21 2.40 6.81
CA LYS A 474 27.15 1.90 7.83
C LYS A 474 28.46 2.70 7.81
N ASN A 475 28.99 3.01 6.63
CA ASN A 475 30.19 3.84 6.53
C ASN A 475 29.96 5.26 7.09
N HIS A 476 28.77 5.83 6.88
CA HIS A 476 28.44 7.10 7.53
C HIS A 476 28.26 6.98 9.06
N LEU A 477 27.73 5.86 9.57
CA LEU A 477 27.66 5.59 11.01
C LEU A 477 29.06 5.58 11.65
N TYR A 478 30.02 4.89 11.04
CA TYR A 478 31.43 4.86 11.50
C TYR A 478 32.15 6.21 11.33
N GLU A 479 31.81 6.99 10.31
CA GLU A 479 32.33 8.35 10.12
C GLU A 479 31.82 9.30 11.21
N TYR A 480 30.52 9.30 11.46
CA TYR A 480 29.85 10.17 12.44
C TYR A 480 30.26 9.82 13.88
N PHE A 481 30.33 8.52 14.19
CA PHE A 481 30.70 8.01 15.51
C PHE A 481 32.17 7.56 15.60
N LYS A 482 33.08 8.18 14.84
CA LYS A 482 34.53 7.84 14.82
C LYS A 482 35.17 7.66 16.21
N ASP A 483 34.81 8.50 17.18
CA ASP A 483 35.35 8.47 18.55
C ASP A 483 34.78 7.30 19.39
N LYS A 484 33.77 6.61 18.86
CA LYS A 484 33.07 5.44 19.41
C LYS A 484 33.17 4.20 18.50
N ASN A 485 34.07 4.19 17.51
CA ASN A 485 34.25 3.04 16.60
C ASN A 485 34.52 1.73 17.35
N HIS A 486 35.24 1.78 18.48
CA HIS A 486 35.45 0.64 19.37
C HIS A 486 34.15 0.01 19.93
N LEU A 487 33.03 0.73 19.95
CA LEU A 487 31.71 0.17 20.27
C LEU A 487 31.07 -0.48 19.03
N LEU A 488 31.18 0.16 17.87
CA LEU A 488 30.64 -0.35 16.60
C LEU A 488 31.37 -1.61 16.11
N GLU A 489 32.67 -1.74 16.40
CA GLU A 489 33.48 -2.94 16.15
C GLU A 489 32.99 -4.18 16.92
N ASN A 490 32.28 -3.98 18.04
CA ASN A 490 31.68 -5.07 18.83
C ASN A 490 30.24 -5.41 18.42
N VAL A 491 29.66 -4.71 17.42
CA VAL A 491 28.34 -5.05 16.87
C VAL A 491 28.48 -6.22 15.92
N ASP A 492 27.68 -7.27 16.10
CA ASP A 492 27.60 -8.39 15.15
C ASP A 492 26.85 -7.98 13.87
N TRP A 493 27.53 -7.21 13.02
CA TRP A 493 27.00 -6.76 11.74
C TRP A 493 26.57 -7.92 10.84
N LYS A 494 27.22 -9.09 10.94
CA LYS A 494 26.85 -10.27 10.15
C LYS A 494 25.53 -10.86 10.64
N GLY A 495 25.37 -11.00 11.96
CA GLY A 495 24.14 -11.45 12.60
C GLY A 495 22.96 -10.51 12.36
N TRP A 496 23.20 -9.19 12.40
CA TRP A 496 22.16 -8.20 12.12
C TRP A 496 21.75 -8.16 10.64
N PHE A 497 22.70 -8.09 9.72
CA PHE A 497 22.40 -7.90 8.28
C PHE A 497 21.99 -9.20 7.58
N TYR A 498 22.73 -10.29 7.78
CA TYR A 498 22.71 -11.45 6.88
C TYR A 498 22.35 -12.79 7.53
N SER A 499 22.04 -12.81 8.84
CA SER A 499 21.53 -14.01 9.51
C SER A 499 20.00 -14.02 9.58
N PRO A 500 19.36 -15.16 9.27
CA PRO A 500 17.92 -15.33 9.37
C PRO A 500 17.50 -15.43 10.84
N GLY A 501 16.19 -15.37 11.07
CA GLY A 501 15.60 -15.47 12.40
C GLY A 501 15.60 -14.15 13.18
N MET A 502 15.47 -14.25 14.51
CA MET A 502 15.51 -13.09 15.40
C MET A 502 16.91 -12.46 15.46
N PRO A 503 17.04 -11.15 15.76
CA PRO A 503 18.32 -10.49 15.94
C PRO A 503 19.24 -11.14 16.99
N PRO A 504 20.56 -10.95 16.87
CA PRO A 504 21.52 -11.45 17.87
C PRO A 504 21.40 -10.76 19.24
N VAL A 505 20.79 -9.57 19.29
CA VAL A 505 20.57 -8.81 20.53
C VAL A 505 19.13 -8.31 20.57
N GLN A 506 18.42 -8.60 21.66
CA GLN A 506 17.16 -7.94 22.00
C GLN A 506 17.45 -6.61 22.70
N PRO A 507 16.97 -5.46 22.20
CA PRO A 507 17.04 -4.19 22.92
C PRO A 507 16.36 -4.25 24.29
N LYS A 508 16.77 -3.37 25.21
CA LYS A 508 16.08 -3.21 26.50
C LYS A 508 14.88 -2.28 26.31
N TYR A 509 13.75 -2.60 26.93
CA TYR A 509 12.52 -1.80 26.84
C TYR A 509 12.05 -1.38 28.23
N ASP A 510 11.43 -0.21 28.33
CA ASP A 510 10.60 0.12 29.49
C ASP A 510 9.26 -0.62 29.37
N THR A 511 8.96 -1.49 30.33
CA THR A 511 7.71 -2.28 30.32
C THR A 511 6.57 -1.58 31.06
N SER A 512 6.73 -0.35 31.58
CA SER A 512 5.79 0.30 32.49
C SER A 512 4.33 0.30 32.03
N LEU A 513 4.05 0.48 30.73
CA LEU A 513 2.69 0.36 30.18
C LEU A 513 2.29 -1.09 29.88
N ALA A 514 3.21 -1.90 29.34
CA ALA A 514 2.98 -3.32 29.01
C ALA A 514 2.64 -4.16 30.26
N ASP A 515 3.26 -3.82 31.39
CA ASP A 515 3.07 -4.43 32.71
C ASP A 515 1.60 -4.54 33.13
N ALA A 516 0.77 -3.52 32.81
CA ALA A 516 -0.65 -3.52 33.14
C ALA A 516 -1.42 -4.57 32.31
N CYS A 517 -1.14 -4.62 31.01
CA CYS A 517 -1.71 -5.60 30.09
C CYS A 517 -1.30 -7.03 30.47
N LEU A 518 -0.01 -7.25 30.75
CA LEU A 518 0.53 -8.55 31.16
C LEU A 518 -0.07 -9.02 32.48
N LYS A 519 -0.19 -8.14 33.50
CA LYS A 519 -0.84 -8.47 34.78
C LYS A 519 -2.30 -8.87 34.61
N LEU A 520 -3.04 -8.23 33.69
CA LEU A 520 -4.43 -8.59 33.39
C LEU A 520 -4.52 -9.94 32.67
N VAL A 521 -3.66 -10.21 31.68
CA VAL A 521 -3.57 -11.52 31.01
C VAL A 521 -3.26 -12.63 32.01
N ASP A 522 -2.32 -12.39 32.92
CA ASP A 522 -1.96 -13.30 34.01
C ASP A 522 -3.16 -13.61 34.94
N GLN A 523 -3.95 -12.60 35.29
CA GLN A 523 -5.17 -12.77 36.09
C GLN A 523 -6.21 -13.61 35.35
N TRP A 524 -6.43 -13.36 34.05
CA TRP A 524 -7.30 -14.16 33.21
C TRP A 524 -6.84 -15.62 33.15
N ILE A 525 -5.57 -15.88 32.83
CA ILE A 525 -5.00 -17.23 32.77
C ILE A 525 -5.17 -17.98 34.10
N LYS A 526 -4.92 -17.31 35.24
CA LYS A 526 -5.10 -17.89 36.59
C LYS A 526 -6.57 -18.12 36.98
N SER A 527 -7.52 -17.39 36.37
CA SER A 527 -8.95 -17.55 36.63
C SER A 527 -9.62 -18.71 35.86
N LEU A 528 -8.96 -19.19 34.81
CA LEU A 528 -9.49 -20.23 33.93
C LEU A 528 -9.17 -21.63 34.45
N THR A 529 -10.15 -22.53 34.39
CA THR A 529 -9.91 -23.96 34.64
C THR A 529 -9.07 -24.58 33.54
N SER A 530 -8.41 -25.72 33.83
CA SER A 530 -7.61 -26.48 32.86
C SER A 530 -8.38 -26.82 31.57
N VAL A 531 -9.68 -27.07 31.65
CA VAL A 531 -10.55 -27.34 30.49
C VAL A 531 -10.78 -26.07 29.66
N GLN A 532 -11.01 -24.93 30.30
CA GLN A 532 -11.19 -23.64 29.60
C GLN A 532 -9.90 -23.16 28.94
N LEU A 533 -8.74 -23.40 29.57
CA LEU A 533 -7.43 -23.13 28.98
C LEU A 533 -7.15 -23.96 27.71
N VAL A 534 -7.70 -25.18 27.59
CA VAL A 534 -7.60 -25.98 26.37
C VAL A 534 -8.51 -25.44 25.26
N LEU A 535 -9.71 -24.97 25.60
CA LEU A 535 -10.65 -24.36 24.64
C LEU A 535 -10.22 -22.98 24.12
N LEU A 536 -9.39 -22.26 24.90
CA LEU A 536 -8.87 -20.94 24.54
C LEU A 536 -7.48 -20.97 23.90
N ARG A 537 -6.81 -22.14 23.82
CA ARG A 537 -5.67 -22.28 22.92
C ARG A 537 -6.20 -22.13 21.49
N PRO A 538 -5.56 -21.32 20.64
CA PRO A 538 -5.76 -21.45 19.20
C PRO A 538 -5.52 -22.91 18.85
N SER A 539 -6.48 -23.57 18.21
CA SER A 539 -6.18 -24.87 17.63
C SER A 539 -5.10 -24.65 16.57
N ASP A 540 -4.17 -25.59 16.42
CA ASP A 540 -3.12 -25.51 15.39
C ASP A 540 -3.70 -25.51 13.95
N GLN A 541 -5.02 -25.65 13.82
CA GLN A 541 -5.78 -25.51 12.58
C GLN A 541 -6.44 -24.12 12.38
N ALA A 542 -6.64 -23.34 13.44
CA ALA A 542 -7.29 -22.02 13.39
C ALA A 542 -6.33 -20.88 12.99
N VAL A 543 -5.02 -21.04 13.22
CA VAL A 543 -4.01 -20.07 12.77
C VAL A 543 -3.52 -20.42 11.37
N ARG A 544 -4.42 -20.31 10.38
CA ARG A 544 -4.00 -20.05 9.00
C ARG A 544 -4.03 -18.54 8.79
N PRO A 545 -2.87 -17.84 8.71
CA PRO A 545 -2.88 -16.43 8.36
C PRO A 545 -3.46 -16.26 6.96
N ALA A 546 -4.41 -15.34 6.81
CA ALA A 546 -5.06 -15.02 5.54
C ALA A 546 -4.17 -14.14 4.63
N LEU A 547 -2.86 -14.39 4.63
CA LEU A 547 -1.81 -13.62 3.96
C LEU A 547 -1.09 -14.41 2.85
N LEU A 548 -1.68 -15.53 2.43
CA LEU A 548 -1.40 -16.11 1.12
C LEU A 548 -2.65 -15.92 0.27
N VAL A 549 -2.55 -15.11 -0.79
CA VAL A 549 -3.54 -15.07 -1.89
C VAL A 549 -3.05 -16.03 -2.97
N PRO A 550 -3.54 -17.28 -3.05
CA PRO A 550 -3.13 -18.19 -4.10
C PRO A 550 -3.86 -17.78 -5.38
N ARG A 551 -3.13 -17.54 -6.46
CA ARG A 551 -3.76 -17.32 -7.76
C ARG A 551 -4.57 -18.57 -8.17
N SER A 552 -5.79 -18.31 -8.67
CA SER A 552 -6.66 -19.23 -9.43
C SER A 552 -7.14 -20.55 -8.79
N VAL A 553 -8.32 -20.52 -8.14
CA VAL A 553 -9.30 -21.63 -8.11
C VAL A 553 -10.73 -21.04 -8.23
N PRO A 554 -11.68 -21.62 -8.99
CA PRO A 554 -12.99 -20.98 -9.23
C PRO A 554 -14.00 -21.17 -8.08
N TRP A 555 -14.57 -20.07 -7.59
CA TRP A 555 -15.93 -19.81 -7.03
C TRP A 555 -16.74 -20.84 -6.20
N VAL A 556 -16.28 -22.06 -5.94
CA VAL A 556 -17.06 -23.10 -5.23
C VAL A 556 -16.85 -23.06 -3.71
N GLN A 557 -15.70 -22.56 -3.24
CA GLN A 557 -15.34 -22.63 -1.82
C GLN A 557 -16.09 -21.64 -0.91
N VAL A 558 -16.54 -20.50 -1.43
CA VAL A 558 -17.22 -19.44 -0.64
C VAL A 558 -18.62 -19.91 -0.18
N SER A 559 -19.32 -20.69 -1.01
CA SER A 559 -20.67 -21.17 -0.74
C SER A 559 -20.76 -22.15 0.44
N LEU A 560 -19.70 -22.92 0.69
CA LEU A 560 -19.65 -23.89 1.81
C LEU A 560 -19.46 -23.20 3.17
N ASN A 561 -18.60 -22.19 3.26
CA ASN A 561 -18.36 -21.48 4.52
C ASN A 561 -19.58 -20.68 4.97
N LEU A 562 -20.32 -20.06 4.04
CA LEU A 562 -21.62 -19.43 4.32
C LEU A 562 -22.68 -20.43 4.79
N PHE A 563 -22.64 -21.67 4.29
CA PHE A 563 -23.58 -22.72 4.72
C PHE A 563 -23.30 -23.19 6.15
N PHE A 564 -22.03 -23.40 6.52
CA PHE A 564 -21.66 -23.78 7.89
C PHE A 564 -21.93 -22.66 8.91
N HIS A 565 -21.63 -21.40 8.56
CA HIS A 565 -21.86 -20.29 9.50
C HIS A 565 -23.36 -20.03 9.75
N CYS A 566 -24.22 -20.25 8.75
CA CYS A 566 -25.68 -20.25 8.95
C CYS A 566 -26.16 -21.37 9.88
N ILE A 567 -25.51 -22.54 9.87
CA ILE A 567 -25.84 -23.66 10.78
C ILE A 567 -25.42 -23.34 12.21
N GLU A 568 -24.23 -22.75 12.43
CA GLU A 568 -23.77 -22.34 13.77
C GLU A 568 -24.66 -21.26 14.38
N ILE A 569 -25.03 -20.23 13.61
CA ILE A 569 -25.93 -19.16 14.06
C ILE A 569 -27.33 -19.73 14.39
N ALA A 570 -27.84 -20.69 13.61
CA ALA A 570 -29.09 -21.37 13.91
C ALA A 570 -29.02 -22.20 15.20
N PHE A 571 -27.90 -22.90 15.45
CA PHE A 571 -27.68 -23.68 16.68
C PHE A 571 -27.62 -22.79 17.93
N PHE A 572 -26.95 -21.64 17.84
CA PHE A 572 -26.87 -20.66 18.94
C PHE A 572 -28.25 -20.09 19.31
N HIS A 573 -29.08 -19.76 18.32
CA HIS A 573 -30.45 -19.29 18.58
C HIS A 573 -31.33 -20.39 19.19
N PHE A 574 -31.15 -21.65 18.81
CA PHE A 574 -31.94 -22.77 19.35
C PHE A 574 -31.64 -23.03 20.84
N LEU A 575 -30.39 -22.91 21.26
CA LEU A 575 -29.97 -23.11 22.66
C LEU A 575 -30.46 -21.98 23.60
N PHE A 576 -30.48 -20.73 23.14
CA PHE A 576 -30.97 -19.59 23.95
C PHE A 576 -32.50 -19.45 23.96
N ALA A 577 -33.23 -19.99 22.97
CA ALA A 577 -34.69 -19.97 22.96
C ALA A 577 -35.34 -21.04 23.86
N LEU A 578 -34.63 -22.14 24.15
CA LEU A 578 -35.16 -23.30 24.88
C LEU A 578 -35.76 -22.98 26.27
N PRO A 579 -35.15 -22.14 27.13
CA PRO A 579 -35.73 -21.75 28.42
C PRO A 579 -37.01 -20.91 28.30
N PHE A 580 -37.17 -20.19 27.19
CA PHE A 580 -38.33 -19.33 26.93
C PHE A 580 -39.52 -20.14 26.41
N LEU A 581 -39.26 -21.07 25.48
CA LEU A 581 -40.24 -22.04 24.99
C LEU A 581 -40.76 -22.97 26.09
N LEU A 582 -39.89 -23.47 26.97
CA LEU A 582 -40.31 -24.32 28.10
C LEU A 582 -41.26 -23.60 29.07
N LYS A 583 -41.09 -22.29 29.30
CA LYS A 583 -42.05 -21.49 30.08
C LYS A 583 -43.38 -21.27 29.37
N GLN A 584 -43.41 -21.18 28.03
CA GLN A 584 -44.64 -21.00 27.25
C GLN A 584 -45.42 -22.29 26.98
N CYS A 585 -44.79 -23.47 27.01
CA CYS A 585 -45.46 -24.75 26.76
C CYS A 585 -46.09 -25.41 28.01
N LEU A 586 -45.74 -24.97 29.23
CA LEU A 586 -46.30 -25.44 30.50
C LEU A 586 -47.85 -25.40 30.59
N PRO A 587 -48.56 -24.39 30.04
CA PRO A 587 -50.03 -24.39 29.96
C PRO A 587 -50.60 -25.46 29.01
N ILE A 588 -49.89 -25.75 27.90
CA ILE A 588 -50.35 -26.68 26.86
C ILE A 588 -50.24 -28.13 27.36
N ILE A 589 -49.16 -28.47 28.08
CA ILE A 589 -48.99 -29.81 28.68
C ILE A 589 -50.11 -30.12 29.69
N ARG A 590 -50.58 -29.11 30.44
CA ARG A 590 -51.76 -29.24 31.33
C ARG A 590 -53.09 -29.44 30.60
N ILE A 591 -53.20 -29.04 29.33
CA ILE A 591 -54.38 -29.28 28.49
C ILE A 591 -54.34 -30.70 27.92
N CYS A 592 -53.18 -31.18 27.43
CA CYS A 592 -53.02 -32.55 26.93
C CYS A 592 -53.23 -33.60 28.03
N HIS A 593 -52.90 -33.31 29.29
CA HIS A 593 -53.19 -34.21 30.42
C HIS A 593 -54.69 -34.24 30.81
N LYS A 594 -55.51 -33.37 30.22
CA LYS A 594 -56.98 -33.28 30.42
C LYS A 594 -57.79 -33.92 29.29
N PHE A 595 -57.16 -34.19 28.16
CA PHE A 595 -57.72 -34.90 27.00
C PHE A 595 -56.81 -36.09 26.68
N GLY A 596 -57.07 -37.22 27.32
CA GLY A 596 -56.17 -38.39 27.29
C GLY A 596 -55.96 -38.97 25.90
N VAL A 597 -54.82 -38.66 25.28
CA VAL A 597 -54.38 -39.20 23.99
C VAL A 597 -53.02 -39.88 24.19
N PHE A 598 -53.03 -41.21 24.18
CA PHE A 598 -51.81 -42.03 24.08
C PHE A 598 -51.46 -42.23 22.60
N PHE A 599 -50.15 -42.27 22.27
CA PHE A 599 -49.68 -42.81 21.00
C PHE A 599 -48.66 -43.93 21.24
N PHE A 600 -48.89 -45.06 20.55
CA PHE A 600 -48.15 -46.31 20.66
C PHE A 600 -46.92 -46.35 19.74
N THR A 601 -45.96 -47.20 20.11
CA THR A 601 -44.79 -47.59 19.31
C THR A 601 -45.06 -48.85 18.48
N GLY A 602 -44.64 -48.91 17.20
CA GLY A 602 -44.45 -50.21 16.51
C GLY A 602 -44.62 -50.28 14.98
N HIS A 603 -43.49 -50.42 14.26
CA HIS A 603 -43.21 -51.22 13.04
C HIS A 603 -44.18 -51.41 11.82
N LYS A 604 -43.50 -51.62 10.66
CA LYS A 604 -43.83 -52.45 9.44
C LYS A 604 -44.33 -51.74 8.14
N PRO A 605 -44.27 -52.38 6.93
CA PRO A 605 -43.62 -51.74 5.75
C PRO A 605 -44.34 -51.88 4.36
N GLN A 606 -43.67 -51.39 3.28
CA GLN A 606 -43.74 -51.76 1.84
C GLN A 606 -45.05 -51.61 0.99
N GLY A 607 -44.86 -51.23 -0.31
CA GLY A 607 -45.82 -51.42 -1.43
C GLY A 607 -46.28 -50.12 -2.15
N THR A 608 -45.70 -49.64 -3.27
CA THR A 608 -45.83 -50.02 -4.71
C THR A 608 -47.18 -49.72 -5.42
N TYR A 609 -47.21 -48.79 -6.40
CA TYR A 609 -47.31 -49.09 -7.86
C TYR A 609 -47.19 -47.82 -8.77
N ARG A 610 -47.18 -48.01 -10.10
CA ARG A 610 -46.71 -47.15 -11.23
C ARG A 610 -47.86 -46.88 -12.26
N PRO A 611 -47.64 -46.36 -13.50
CA PRO A 611 -46.92 -45.17 -14.03
C PRO A 611 -47.79 -44.37 -15.08
N PHE A 612 -47.22 -43.42 -15.87
CA PHE A 612 -47.25 -43.45 -17.36
C PHE A 612 -46.40 -42.32 -18.05
N PHE A 613 -45.33 -42.73 -18.77
CA PHE A 613 -44.74 -42.17 -20.02
C PHE A 613 -43.93 -40.82 -20.05
N PRO A 614 -42.93 -40.66 -20.98
CA PRO A 614 -41.55 -40.34 -20.54
C PRO A 614 -40.62 -39.51 -21.51
N LEU A 615 -39.34 -39.31 -21.08
CA LEU A 615 -38.11 -39.09 -21.91
C LEU A 615 -38.03 -37.77 -22.75
N LYS A 616 -36.91 -37.05 -22.97
CA LYS A 616 -35.43 -37.16 -22.73
C LYS A 616 -34.87 -35.71 -22.56
N GLN A 617 -33.64 -35.40 -22.13
CA GLN A 617 -32.62 -36.05 -21.27
C GLN A 617 -31.41 -35.09 -21.09
N CYS A 618 -30.97 -34.78 -19.86
CA CYS A 618 -29.67 -34.14 -19.56
C CYS A 618 -29.12 -34.69 -18.22
N THR A 619 -27.83 -35.01 -18.15
CA THR A 619 -27.22 -35.80 -17.06
C THR A 619 -26.27 -34.99 -16.19
N THR A 620 -26.46 -35.06 -14.87
CA THR A 620 -25.51 -34.62 -13.83
C THR A 620 -24.51 -35.73 -13.48
N PHE A 621 -23.28 -35.35 -13.12
CA PHE A 621 -22.24 -36.25 -12.59
C PHE A 621 -22.35 -36.38 -11.06
N ASP A 622 -22.07 -37.58 -10.55
CA ASP A 622 -22.01 -37.90 -9.11
C ASP A 622 -20.57 -38.38 -8.79
N ILE A 623 -19.98 -37.87 -7.70
CA ILE A 623 -18.65 -38.29 -7.22
C ILE A 623 -18.81 -38.84 -5.81
N ARG A 624 -19.14 -40.14 -5.75
CA ARG A 624 -18.96 -40.99 -4.57
C ARG A 624 -17.92 -42.06 -4.87
N ASN A 625 -16.68 -41.78 -4.50
CA ASN A 625 -15.66 -42.70 -3.99
C ASN A 625 -14.28 -42.08 -4.17
N LEU A 626 -13.67 -41.67 -3.06
CA LEU A 626 -12.21 -41.71 -2.84
C LEU A 626 -11.97 -41.55 -1.33
N PHE A 627 -11.10 -42.41 -0.78
CA PHE A 627 -10.66 -42.47 0.61
C PHE A 627 -11.65 -42.97 1.68
N GLN A 628 -11.90 -44.29 1.63
CA GLN A 628 -11.71 -45.09 2.85
C GLN A 628 -10.19 -45.30 3.05
N GLU A 629 -9.66 -45.04 4.25
CA GLU A 629 -8.99 -46.05 5.10
C GLU A 629 -8.29 -45.47 6.35
N ARG A 630 -8.72 -45.99 7.51
CA ARG A 630 -7.98 -46.30 8.76
C ARG A 630 -6.72 -45.52 9.17
N ILE A 631 -6.77 -44.97 10.38
CA ILE A 631 -5.66 -44.97 11.36
C ILE A 631 -6.21 -45.60 12.66
N PRO A 632 -5.48 -46.51 13.35
CA PRO A 632 -5.99 -47.22 14.53
C PRO A 632 -5.81 -46.44 15.84
N HIS A 633 -6.54 -46.87 16.87
CA HIS A 633 -6.28 -46.52 18.27
C HIS A 633 -5.06 -47.27 18.81
N GLU A 634 -4.15 -46.55 19.47
CA GLU A 634 -3.60 -46.86 20.79
C GLU A 634 -3.30 -45.54 21.52
#